data_AF-A0A0M9WTE2-F1
#
_entry.id   AF-A0A0M9WTE2-F1
#
_cell.length_a   1.000
_cell.length_b   1.000
_cell.length_c   1.000
_cell.angle_alpha   90.00
_cell.angle_beta   90.00
_cell.angle_gamma   90.00
#
_symmetry.space_group_name_H-M   'P 1'
#
loop_
_entity.id
_entity.type
_entity.pdbx_description
1 polymer ?
#
loop_
_entity_poly.entity_id
_entity_poly.type
_entity_poly.pdbx_seq_one_letter_code
_entity_poly.pdbx_strand_id
1 'polypeptide(L)' 'MTQMGSISNPYLYETLNMMVGQPIVVQTEKNIQQGKLISVLPDDIVVEVSRTPFFIRMEEVLWVTLATNKK' A
#
# COMPACT_ATOMS: atom_id res chain seq x y z
N MET A 1 24.87 4.63 -15.84
CA MET A 1 24.04 5.59 -15.09
C MET A 1 22.77 4.83 -14.73
N THR A 2 22.67 4.34 -13.50
CA THR A 2 21.50 3.55 -13.08
C THR A 2 20.33 4.51 -12.97
N GLN A 3 19.39 4.43 -13.91
CA GLN A 3 18.17 5.20 -13.88
C GLN A 3 17.44 4.81 -12.60
N MET A 4 17.43 5.73 -11.62
CA MET A 4 16.57 5.63 -10.44
C MET A 4 15.15 5.55 -11.00
N GLY A 5 14.51 4.38 -10.85
CA GLY A 5 13.17 4.13 -11.36
C GLY A 5 12.27 5.28 -10.96
N SER A 6 11.67 5.93 -11.95
CA SER A 6 10.76 7.04 -11.69
C SER A 6 9.62 6.50 -10.83
N ILE A 7 9.46 7.02 -9.61
CA ILE A 7 8.29 6.69 -8.78
C ILE A 7 7.07 7.14 -9.59
N SER A 8 6.27 6.17 -10.04
CA SER A 8 5.15 6.42 -10.95
C SER A 8 4.11 7.37 -10.36
N ASN A 9 3.99 7.41 -9.03
CA ASN A 9 3.13 8.36 -8.33
C ASN A 9 3.75 8.80 -6.99
N PRO A 10 4.50 9.93 -6.96
CA PRO A 10 5.20 10.37 -5.75
C PRO A 10 4.24 10.75 -4.62
N TYR A 11 3.07 11.31 -4.94
CA TYR A 11 2.07 11.69 -3.92
C TYR A 11 1.45 10.47 -3.25
N LEU A 12 1.13 9.42 -4.03
CA LEU A 12 0.63 8.17 -3.48
C LEU A 12 1.70 7.50 -2.61
N TYR A 13 2.95 7.46 -3.08
CA TYR A 13 4.08 6.92 -2.34
C TYR A 13 4.26 7.61 -0.98
N GLU A 14 4.27 8.95 -0.96
CA GLU A 14 4.41 9.73 0.27
C GLU A 14 3.22 9.53 1.22
N THR A 15 2.00 9.54 0.67
CA THR A 15 0.77 9.30 1.44
C THR A 15 0.78 7.92 2.10
N LEU A 16 1.17 6.88 1.36
CA LEU A 16 1.29 5.52 1.89
C LEU A 16 2.38 5.43 2.96
N ASN A 17 3.51 6.12 2.79
CA ASN A 17 4.56 6.17 3.81
C ASN A 17 4.04 6.75 5.13
N MET A 18 3.18 7.78 5.08
CA MET A 18 2.54 8.34 6.28
C MET A 18 1.53 7.38 6.94
N MET A 19 1.01 6.40 6.20
CA MET A 19 0.07 5.40 6.70
C MET A 19 0.76 4.13 7.23
N VAL A 20 2.09 4.02 7.18
CA VAL A 20 2.81 2.84 7.67
C VAL A 20 2.50 2.63 9.16
N GLY A 21 2.20 1.38 9.50
CA GLY A 21 1.75 0.96 10.83
C GLY A 21 0.25 1.07 11.06
N GLN A 22 -0.50 1.72 10.16
CA GLN A 22 -1.96 1.83 10.28
C GLN A 22 -2.68 0.64 9.62
N PRO A 23 -3.87 0.27 10.12
CA PRO A 23 -4.74 -0.63 9.40
C PRO A 23 -5.33 0.10 8.19
N ILE A 24 -5.22 -0.50 7.01
CA ILE A 24 -5.70 0.06 5.74
C ILE A 24 -6.63 -0.91 5.03
N VAL A 25 -7.43 -0.36 4.13
CA VAL A 25 -8.16 -1.10 3.10
C VAL A 25 -7.64 -0.61 1.76
N VAL A 26 -7.22 -1.53 0.91
CA VAL A 26 -6.73 -1.25 -0.44
C VAL A 26 -7.57 -2.03 -1.44
N GLN A 27 -8.04 -1.35 -2.48
CA GLN A 27 -8.66 -1.97 -3.65
C GLN A 27 -7.64 -2.07 -4.76
N THR A 28 -7.45 -3.28 -5.26
CA THR A 28 -6.76 -3.55 -6.52
C THR A 28 -7.78 -3.78 -7.64
N GLU A 29 -7.33 -3.86 -8.89
CA GLU A 29 -8.20 -4.27 -10.02
C GLU A 29 -8.89 -5.64 -9.79
N LYS A 30 -8.26 -6.52 -9.01
CA LYS A 30 -8.71 -7.92 -8.84
C LYS A 30 -9.51 -8.14 -7.55
N ASN A 31 -9.16 -7.45 -6.47
CA ASN A 31 -9.71 -7.72 -5.14
C ASN A 31 -9.56 -6.54 -4.17
N ILE A 32 -10.26 -6.62 -3.03
CA ILE A 32 -10.05 -5.75 -1.87
C ILE A 32 -9.23 -6.51 -0.84
N GLN A 33 -8.15 -5.89 -0.38
CA GLN A 33 -7.34 -6.40 0.73
C GLN A 33 -7.44 -5.45 1.92
N GLN A 34 -7.70 -6.01 3.10
CA GLN A 34 -7.65 -5.29 4.37
C GLN A 34 -6.57 -5.90 5.25
N GLY A 35 -5.75 -5.04 5.86
CA GLY A 35 -4.65 -5.46 6.72
C GLY A 35 -3.88 -4.27 7.28
N LYS A 36 -2.72 -4.52 7.88
CA LYS A 36 -1.83 -3.47 8.37
C LYS A 36 -0.78 -3.14 7.32
N LEU A 37 -0.65 -1.87 6.94
CA LEU A 37 0.46 -1.45 6.08
C LEU A 37 1.76 -1.52 6.87
N ILE A 38 2.69 -2.38 6.48
CA ILE A 38 3.95 -2.60 7.22
C ILE A 38 5.18 -2.03 6.50
N SER A 39 5.12 -1.82 5.19
CA SER A 39 6.21 -1.20 4.42
C SER A 39 5.71 -0.63 3.09
N VAL A 40 6.45 0.34 2.56
CA VAL A 40 6.23 0.93 1.23
C VAL A 40 7.56 0.88 0.48
N LEU A 41 7.60 0.09 -0.58
CA LEU A 41 8.73 -0.06 -1.51
C LEU A 41 8.50 0.85 -2.73
N PRO A 42 9.48 1.06 -3.63
CA PRO A 42 9.28 1.95 -4.78
C PRO A 42 8.07 1.62 -5.66
N ASP A 43 7.81 0.34 -5.92
CA ASP A 43 6.73 -0.13 -6.81
C ASP A 43 5.63 -0.93 -6.09
N ASP A 44 5.85 -1.30 -4.83
CA ASP A 44 4.99 -2.20 -4.06
C ASP A 44 4.66 -1.63 -2.68
N ILE A 45 3.49 -1.97 -2.16
CA ILE A 45 3.17 -1.87 -0.74
C ILE A 45 3.14 -3.26 -0.10
N VAL A 46 3.51 -3.33 1.17
CA VAL A 46 3.45 -4.57 1.94
C VAL A 46 2.36 -4.46 2.99
N VAL A 47 1.32 -5.26 2.84
CA VAL A 47 0.18 -5.33 3.75
C VAL A 47 0.20 -6.65 4.51
N GLU A 48 0.29 -6.60 5.83
CA GLU A 48 0.22 -7.78 6.68
C GLU A 48 -1.25 -8.14 6.96
N VAL A 49 -1.59 -9.40 6.68
CA VAL A 49 -2.92 -9.97 6.95
C VAL A 49 -2.69 -11.28 7.71
N SER A 50 -3.21 -11.37 8.94
CA SER A 50 -3.04 -12.57 9.77
C SER A 50 -1.58 -13.04 9.88
N ARG A 51 -0.64 -12.10 10.09
CA ARG A 51 0.82 -12.33 10.16
C ARG A 51 1.49 -12.82 8.87
N THR A 52 0.78 -12.74 7.75
CA THR A 52 1.34 -13.06 6.43
C THR A 52 1.50 -11.76 5.64
N PRO A 53 2.69 -11.45 5.12
CA PRO A 53 2.92 -10.27 4.29
C PRO A 53 2.41 -10.48 2.86
N PHE A 54 1.60 -9.56 2.37
CA PHE A 54 1.12 -9.50 1.00
C PHE A 54 1.77 -8.33 0.28
N PHE A 55 2.38 -8.60 -0.87
CA PHE A 55 2.98 -7.59 -1.74
C PHE A 55 1.96 -7.20 -2.80
N ILE A 56 1.61 -5.92 -2.83
CA ILE A 56 0.62 -5.37 -3.76
C ILE A 56 1.32 -4.30 -4.57
N ARG A 57 1.30 -4.44 -5.90
CA ARG A 57 1.89 -3.46 -6.80
C ARG A 57 1.08 -2.17 -6.77
N MET A 58 1.75 -1.03 -6.65
CA MET A 58 1.09 0.28 -6.68
C MET A 58 0.39 0.55 -7.99
N GLU A 59 0.87 -0.02 -9.10
CA GLU A 59 0.22 0.10 -10.42
C GLU A 59 -1.18 -0.53 -10.48
N GLU A 60 -1.45 -1.55 -9.65
CA GLU A 60 -2.76 -2.20 -9.58
C GLU A 60 -3.70 -1.54 -8.56
N VAL A 61 -3.22 -0.57 -7.76
CA VAL A 61 -4.01 0.08 -6.70
C VAL A 61 -4.94 1.12 -7.28
N LEU A 62 -6.25 0.89 -7.11
CA LEU A 62 -7.30 1.83 -7.52
C LEU A 62 -7.56 2.90 -6.45
N TRP A 63 -7.59 2.49 -5.18
CA TRP A 63 -7.70 3.40 -4.04
C TRP A 63 -7.20 2.73 -2.75
N VAL A 64 -6.84 3.58 -1.79
CA VAL A 64 -6.45 3.18 -0.44
C VAL A 64 -7.13 4.09 0.58
N THR A 65 -7.56 3.54 1.71
CA THR A 65 -8.10 4.31 2.83
C THR A 65 -7.71 3.69 4.16
N LEU A 66 -7.77 4.47 5.24
CA LEU A 66 -7.60 3.96 6.59
C LEU A 66 -8.80 3.07 6.94
N ALA A 67 -8.53 1.91 7.54
CA ALA A 67 -9.59 1.05 8.03
C ALA A 67 -10.27 1.74 9.22
N THR A 68 -11.54 2.12 9.03
CA THR A 68 -12.32 2.71 10.12
C THR A 68 -12.60 1.63 11.18
N ASN A 69 -12.10 1.84 12.40
CA ASN A 69 -12.58 1.09 13.54
C ASN A 69 -13.86 1.79 14.02
N LYS A 70 -15.03 1.29 13.64
CA LYS A 70 -16.26 1.68 14.34
C LYS A 70 -16.15 1.15 15.76
N LYS A 71 -15.85 2.05 16.70
CA LYS A 71 -16.10 1.84 18.13
C LYS A 71 -17.60 1.81 18.39
#